data_AF-Q1LAC9-F1
#
_entry.id   AF-Q1LAC9-F1
#
_cell.length_a   1.000
_cell.length_b   1.000
_cell.length_c   1.000
_cell.angle_alpha   90.00
_cell.angle_beta   90.00
_cell.angle_gamma   90.00
#
_symmetry.space_group_name_H-M   'P 1'
#
loop_
_entity.id
_entity.type
_entity.pdbx_description
1 polymer ?
#
loop_
_entity_poly.entity_id
_entity_poly.type
_entity_poly.pdbx_seq_one_letter_code
_entity_poly.pdbx_strand_id
1 'polypeptide(L)'
;MTYPGTAIPRPSWEYAQEPFDPDYTFNVGGRTTRHMATPLDEEYITEPIDYVRVGAIPPEEREARDHVIVAVFLRKRVSILDFCLSLVFRETKSYRVSREAFTKLEALCSRSRAHRAAFLRMASGVTLPEHVRDELREMVKRTDTRCQ
;
A
#
# COMPACT_ATOMS: atom_id res chain seq x y z
N MET A 1 -12.11 -15.97 -20.51
CA MET A 1 -11.72 -14.56 -20.30
C MET A 1 -10.29 -14.55 -19.82
N THR A 2 -9.37 -14.30 -20.73
CA THR A 2 -7.95 -14.14 -20.45
C THR A 2 -7.77 -12.74 -19.85
N TYR A 3 -7.46 -12.66 -18.56
CA TYR A 3 -7.04 -11.38 -17.97
C TYR A 3 -5.78 -10.93 -18.71
N PRO A 4 -5.77 -9.79 -19.43
CA PRO A 4 -4.52 -9.25 -19.93
C PRO A 4 -3.65 -8.98 -18.70
N GLY A 5 -2.46 -9.58 -18.67
CA GLY A 5 -1.50 -9.41 -17.59
C GLY A 5 -1.18 -7.93 -17.43
N THR A 6 -1.91 -7.27 -16.54
CA THR A 6 -1.70 -5.88 -16.19
C THR A 6 -0.49 -5.86 -15.25
N ALA A 7 0.50 -5.06 -15.60
CA ALA A 7 1.71 -4.94 -14.81
C ALA A 7 1.35 -4.45 -13.40
N ILE A 8 1.72 -5.20 -12.36
CA ILE A 8 1.65 -4.73 -10.98
C ILE A 8 2.90 -3.86 -10.74
N PRO A 9 2.77 -2.65 -10.19
CA PRO A 9 1.53 -2.05 -9.66
C PRO A 9 0.65 -1.39 -10.71
N ARG A 10 -0.68 -1.52 -10.54
CA ARG A 10 -1.66 -0.81 -11.37
C ARG A 10 -2.00 0.56 -10.78
N PRO A 11 -2.11 1.62 -11.60
CA PRO A 11 -2.49 2.94 -11.12
C PRO A 11 -3.99 3.01 -10.74
N SER A 12 -4.35 3.91 -9.82
CA SER A 12 -5.73 4.07 -9.29
C SER A 12 -6.80 4.31 -10.35
N TRP A 13 -6.48 4.94 -11.48
CA TRP A 13 -7.45 5.15 -12.57
C TRP A 13 -7.87 3.85 -13.26
N GLU A 14 -7.04 2.80 -13.24
CA GLU A 14 -7.45 1.46 -13.68
C GLU A 14 -8.45 0.86 -12.70
N TYR A 15 -8.24 1.11 -11.40
CA TYR A 15 -9.15 0.69 -10.33
C TYR A 15 -10.43 1.52 -10.25
N ALA A 16 -10.48 2.71 -10.85
CA ALA A 16 -11.65 3.58 -10.83
C ALA A 16 -12.86 2.99 -11.57
N GLN A 17 -12.65 1.98 -12.43
CA GLN A 17 -13.75 1.21 -13.04
C GLN A 17 -14.50 0.34 -12.03
N GLU A 18 -13.88 0.10 -10.86
CA GLU A 18 -14.40 -0.67 -9.74
C GLU A 18 -14.44 0.25 -8.50
N PRO A 19 -15.34 1.25 -8.47
CA PRO A 19 -15.35 2.28 -7.44
C PRO A 19 -15.65 1.72 -6.05
N PHE A 20 -15.26 2.47 -5.03
CA PHE A 20 -15.59 2.16 -3.65
C PHE A 20 -17.11 2.17 -3.45
N ASP A 21 -17.65 1.08 -2.92
CA ASP A 21 -19.05 0.93 -2.53
C ASP A 21 -19.17 1.20 -1.02
N PRO A 22 -19.65 2.39 -0.59
CA PRO A 22 -19.77 2.74 0.82
C PRO A 22 -20.88 1.95 1.54
N ASP A 23 -21.81 1.36 0.79
CA ASP A 23 -22.93 0.58 1.31
C ASP A 23 -22.60 -0.91 1.42
N TYR A 24 -21.44 -1.32 0.88
CA TYR A 24 -20.98 -2.70 1.01
C TYR A 24 -20.77 -3.07 2.48
N THR A 25 -21.47 -4.12 2.90
CA THR A 25 -21.35 -4.73 4.22
C THR A 25 -21.19 -6.24 4.09
N PHE A 26 -20.57 -6.84 5.11
CA PHE A 26 -20.33 -8.27 5.19
C PHE A 26 -20.46 -8.74 6.65
N ASN A 27 -20.63 -10.04 6.85
CA ASN A 27 -20.81 -10.61 8.18
C ASN A 27 -19.50 -11.17 8.73
N VAL A 28 -19.11 -10.73 9.92
CA VAL A 28 -17.99 -11.29 10.70
C VAL A 28 -18.48 -11.61 12.10
N GLY A 29 -18.37 -12.88 12.52
CA GLY A 29 -18.79 -13.30 13.87
C GLY A 29 -20.26 -13.00 14.19
N GLY A 30 -21.15 -13.09 13.19
CA GLY A 30 -22.58 -12.81 13.34
C GLY A 30 -22.95 -11.32 13.39
N ARG A 31 -21.99 -10.41 13.16
CA ARG A 31 -22.23 -8.97 13.07
C ARG A 31 -22.05 -8.47 11.64
N THR A 32 -23.02 -7.72 11.15
CA THR A 32 -22.90 -6.95 9.90
C THR A 32 -21.89 -5.82 10.13
N THR A 33 -20.82 -5.81 9.34
CA THR A 33 -19.71 -4.84 9.42
C THR A 33 -19.31 -4.37 8.02
N ARG A 34 -18.34 -3.45 7.96
CA ARG A 34 -17.69 -2.94 6.74
C ARG A 34 -16.20 -2.72 7.01
N HIS A 35 -15.40 -2.50 5.98
CA HIS A 35 -13.98 -2.23 6.17
C HIS A 35 -13.71 -0.80 6.66
N MET A 36 -14.41 0.17 6.07
CA MET A 36 -14.37 1.60 6.40
C MET A 36 -15.68 2.26 5.98
N ALA A 37 -16.02 3.42 6.51
CA ALA A 37 -17.19 4.19 6.09
C ALA A 37 -16.86 5.11 4.91
N THR A 38 -15.67 5.69 4.90
CA THR A 38 -15.21 6.57 3.82
C THR A 38 -13.78 6.22 3.37
N PRO A 39 -13.40 6.55 2.12
CA PRO A 39 -12.02 6.41 1.66
C PRO A 39 -10.99 7.24 2.45
N LEU A 40 -11.46 8.20 3.25
CA LEU A 40 -10.63 9.11 4.04
C LEU A 40 -10.44 8.65 5.48
N ASP A 41 -11.14 7.60 5.93
CA ASP A 41 -10.99 7.08 7.28
C ASP A 41 -9.56 6.56 7.48
N GLU A 42 -8.88 6.95 8.57
CA GLU A 42 -7.46 6.59 8.77
C GLU A 42 -7.27 5.23 9.44
N GLU A 43 -8.36 4.59 9.89
CA GLU A 43 -8.38 3.29 10.53
C GLU A 43 -9.44 2.36 9.91
N TYR A 44 -9.20 1.06 9.96
CA TYR A 44 -10.20 0.07 9.56
C TYR A 44 -11.21 -0.17 10.69
N ILE A 45 -12.50 -0.23 10.33
CA ILE A 45 -13.53 -0.83 11.19
C ILE A 45 -13.31 -2.35 11.26
N THR A 46 -12.99 -2.96 10.12
CA THR A 46 -12.64 -4.38 10.01
C THR A 46 -11.59 -4.53 8.93
N GLU A 47 -10.42 -5.07 9.27
CA GLU A 47 -9.30 -5.10 8.35
C GLU A 47 -9.55 -6.02 7.14
N PRO A 48 -9.23 -5.59 5.91
CA PRO A 48 -9.32 -6.45 4.73
C PRO A 48 -8.16 -7.45 4.70
N ILE A 49 -8.48 -8.75 4.75
CA ILE A 49 -7.55 -9.88 4.62
C ILE A 49 -7.40 -10.29 3.13
N ASP A 50 -7.04 -11.55 2.84
CA ASP A 50 -6.51 -12.00 1.55
C ASP A 50 -7.45 -11.76 0.37
N TYR A 51 -8.73 -12.10 0.52
CA TYR A 51 -9.73 -11.92 -0.53
C TYR A 51 -10.71 -10.82 -0.17
N VAL A 52 -10.62 -9.72 -0.90
CA VAL A 52 -11.49 -8.55 -0.74
C VAL A 52 -12.40 -8.48 -1.95
N ARG A 53 -13.72 -8.34 -1.72
CA ARG A 53 -14.68 -8.15 -2.80
C ARG A 53 -14.34 -6.88 -3.58
N VAL A 54 -14.48 -6.93 -4.90
CA VAL A 54 -14.36 -5.76 -5.77
C VAL A 54 -15.28 -4.63 -5.27
N GLY A 55 -14.72 -3.43 -5.15
CA GLY A 55 -15.41 -2.24 -4.62
C GLY A 55 -15.44 -2.12 -3.09
N ALA A 56 -15.03 -3.15 -2.33
CA ALA A 56 -15.05 -3.10 -0.86
C ALA A 56 -13.93 -2.26 -0.24
N ILE A 57 -12.90 -1.92 -1.02
CA ILE A 57 -11.81 -1.01 -0.64
C ILE A 57 -11.61 0.05 -1.74
N PRO A 58 -11.15 1.26 -1.40
CA PRO A 58 -10.96 2.33 -2.36
C PRO A 58 -9.90 2.02 -3.44
N PRO A 59 -10.05 2.57 -4.66
CA PRO A 59 -9.05 2.48 -5.72
C PRO A 59 -7.63 2.88 -5.28
N GLU A 60 -7.51 3.92 -4.47
CA GLU A 60 -6.24 4.42 -3.92
C GLU A 60 -5.58 3.41 -2.98
N GLU A 61 -6.39 2.68 -2.20
CA GLU A 61 -5.88 1.62 -1.33
C GLU A 61 -5.40 0.42 -2.14
N ARG A 62 -6.06 0.10 -3.27
CA ARG A 62 -5.62 -0.97 -4.16
C ARG A 62 -4.30 -0.63 -4.86
N GLU A 63 -4.16 0.59 -5.37
CA GLU A 63 -2.88 1.09 -5.90
C GLU A 63 -1.79 1.03 -4.82
N ALA A 64 -2.10 1.49 -3.59
CA ALA A 64 -1.15 1.45 -2.49
C ALA A 64 -0.73 0.02 -2.11
N ARG A 65 -1.67 -0.92 -1.99
CA ARG A 65 -1.39 -2.33 -1.68
C ARG A 65 -0.48 -2.97 -2.75
N ASP A 66 -0.76 -2.74 -4.03
CA ASP A 66 0.09 -3.21 -5.12
C ASP A 66 1.53 -2.69 -4.99
N HIS A 67 1.68 -1.38 -4.77
CA HIS A 67 3.00 -0.75 -4.60
C HIS A 67 3.75 -1.28 -3.37
N VAL A 68 3.04 -1.53 -2.25
CA VAL A 68 3.62 -2.14 -1.05
C VAL A 68 4.13 -3.55 -1.35
N ILE A 69 3.33 -4.38 -2.03
CA ILE A 69 3.74 -5.75 -2.41
C ILE A 69 5.03 -5.70 -3.25
N VAL A 70 5.08 -4.84 -4.26
CA VAL A 70 6.26 -4.70 -5.12
C VAL A 70 7.48 -4.20 -4.33
N ALA A 71 7.32 -3.18 -3.48
CA ALA A 71 8.41 -2.64 -2.68
C ALA A 71 8.98 -3.68 -1.70
N VAL A 72 8.12 -4.38 -0.97
CA VAL A 72 8.52 -5.44 -0.03
C VAL A 72 9.21 -6.59 -0.76
N PHE A 73 8.68 -7.00 -1.91
CA PHE A 73 9.28 -8.06 -2.72
C PHE A 73 10.67 -7.68 -3.25
N LEU A 74 10.84 -6.46 -3.75
CA LEU A 74 12.13 -5.96 -4.20
C LEU A 74 13.14 -5.84 -3.06
N ARG A 75 12.71 -5.39 -1.87
CA ARG A 75 13.57 -5.33 -0.68
C ARG A 75 14.09 -6.70 -0.27
N LYS A 76 13.24 -7.73 -0.31
CA LYS A 76 13.63 -9.12 -0.03
C LYS A 76 14.65 -9.68 -1.02
N ARG A 77 14.73 -9.13 -2.24
CA ARG A 77 15.71 -9.53 -3.26
C ARG A 77 17.07 -8.85 -3.10
N VAL A 78 17.17 -7.81 -2.27
CA VAL A 78 18.46 -7.19 -1.95
C VAL A 78 19.19 -8.08 -0.95
N SER A 79 20.28 -8.71 -1.40
CA SER A 79 21.12 -9.50 -0.50
C SER A 79 21.88 -8.61 0.48
N ILE A 80 22.31 -9.17 1.62
CA ILE A 80 23.17 -8.45 2.58
C ILE A 80 24.45 -7.96 1.90
N LEU A 81 25.02 -8.78 1.01
CA LEU A 81 26.19 -8.40 0.22
C LEU A 81 25.90 -7.23 -0.72
N ASP A 82 24.77 -7.25 -1.43
CA ASP A 82 24.37 -6.12 -2.28
C ASP A 82 24.17 -4.84 -1.48
N PHE A 83 23.63 -4.95 -0.27
CA PHE A 83 23.46 -3.83 0.64
C PHE A 83 24.82 -3.27 1.11
N CYS A 84 25.71 -4.13 1.61
CA CYS A 84 27.05 -3.73 2.06
C CYS A 84 27.88 -3.13 0.91
N LEU A 85 27.83 -3.73 -0.28
CA LEU A 85 28.51 -3.20 -1.48
C LEU A 85 27.95 -1.83 -1.89
N SER A 86 26.64 -1.62 -1.76
CA SER A 86 26.01 -0.33 -2.06
C SER A 86 26.40 0.77 -1.08
N LEU A 87 26.73 0.43 0.17
CA LEU A 87 27.18 1.38 1.19
C LEU A 87 28.65 1.79 1.04
N VAL A 88 29.51 0.84 0.66
CA VAL A 88 30.98 1.04 0.67
C VAL A 88 31.55 1.42 -0.70
N PHE A 89 30.92 0.98 -1.79
CA PHE A 89 31.43 1.19 -3.14
C PHE A 89 30.45 1.97 -4.01
N ARG A 90 29.70 1.25 -4.84
CA ARG A 90 28.76 1.80 -5.81
C ARG A 90 27.45 1.08 -5.65
N GLU A 91 26.38 1.85 -5.75
CA GLU A 91 25.02 1.35 -5.63
C GLU A 91 24.77 0.16 -6.58
N THR A 92 24.41 -0.99 -6.02
CA THR A 92 24.08 -2.17 -6.83
C THR A 92 22.73 -1.96 -7.54
N LYS A 93 22.55 -2.66 -8.67
CA LYS A 93 21.30 -2.56 -9.44
C LYS A 93 20.08 -3.01 -8.62
N SER A 94 20.23 -4.06 -7.81
CA SER A 94 19.17 -4.57 -6.93
C SER A 94 18.77 -3.56 -5.87
N TYR A 95 19.75 -2.95 -5.19
CA TYR A 95 19.51 -1.91 -4.21
C TYR A 95 18.84 -0.67 -4.83
N ARG A 96 19.34 -0.19 -5.98
CA ARG A 96 18.76 0.97 -6.68
C ARG A 96 17.29 0.75 -7.05
N VAL A 97 16.96 -0.41 -7.63
CA VAL A 97 15.57 -0.75 -8.01
C VAL A 97 14.68 -0.83 -6.78
N SER A 98 15.17 -1.41 -5.68
CA SER A 98 14.44 -1.39 -4.41
C SER A 98 14.21 0.05 -3.94
N ARG A 99 15.25 0.89 -3.88
CA ARG A 99 15.14 2.29 -3.46
C ARG A 99 14.11 3.05 -4.30
N GLU A 100 14.16 2.93 -5.62
CA GLU A 100 13.20 3.56 -6.54
C GLU A 100 11.75 3.12 -6.24
N ALA A 101 11.52 1.86 -5.88
CA ALA A 101 10.20 1.37 -5.51
C ALA A 101 9.68 2.03 -4.22
N PHE A 102 10.53 2.17 -3.18
CA PHE A 102 10.16 2.89 -1.96
C PHE A 102 9.94 4.38 -2.20
N THR A 103 10.73 5.02 -3.07
CA THR A 103 10.50 6.42 -3.47
C THR A 103 9.16 6.60 -4.17
N LYS A 104 8.77 5.67 -5.06
CA LYS A 104 7.44 5.69 -5.70
C LYS A 104 6.32 5.48 -4.70
N LEU A 105 6.51 4.60 -3.72
CA LEU A 105 5.54 4.36 -2.66
C LEU A 105 5.37 5.62 -1.77
N GLU A 106 6.46 6.30 -1.42
CA GLU A 106 6.41 7.58 -0.68
C GLU A 106 5.70 8.68 -1.50
N ALA A 107 6.00 8.79 -2.79
CA ALA A 107 5.30 9.73 -3.68
C ALA A 107 3.80 9.44 -3.77
N LEU A 108 3.42 8.16 -3.78
CA LEU A 108 2.02 7.74 -3.79
C LEU A 108 1.28 8.19 -2.52
N CYS A 109 1.91 8.10 -1.34
CA CYS A 109 1.35 8.60 -0.08
C CYS A 109 0.97 10.09 -0.17
N SER A 110 1.78 10.90 -0.85
CA SER A 110 1.54 12.34 -1.04
C SER A 110 0.54 12.69 -2.15
N ARG A 111 0.09 11.72 -2.94
CA ARG A 111 -0.68 11.97 -4.18
C ARG A 111 -2.10 12.50 -3.92
N SER A 112 -2.77 11.99 -2.89
CA SER A 112 -4.09 12.45 -2.48
C SER A 112 -4.38 12.13 -1.01
N ARG A 113 -5.38 12.79 -0.42
CA ARG A 113 -5.82 12.51 0.95
C ARG A 113 -6.27 11.04 1.13
N ALA A 114 -6.88 10.44 0.12
CA ALA A 114 -7.30 9.05 0.13
C ALA A 114 -6.10 8.07 0.11
N HIS A 115 -5.03 8.39 -0.62
CA HIS A 115 -3.78 7.61 -0.54
C HIS A 115 -3.17 7.72 0.86
N ARG A 116 -3.06 8.92 1.41
CA ARG A 116 -2.56 9.12 2.78
C ARG A 116 -3.36 8.30 3.80
N ALA A 117 -4.70 8.36 3.73
CA ALA A 117 -5.57 7.59 4.60
C ALA A 117 -5.38 6.06 4.43
N ALA A 118 -5.20 5.58 3.19
CA ALA A 118 -4.90 4.17 2.93
C ALA A 118 -3.59 3.72 3.60
N PHE A 119 -2.54 4.55 3.57
CA PHE A 119 -1.28 4.25 4.24
C PHE A 119 -1.45 4.17 5.76
N LEU A 120 -2.19 5.10 6.35
CA LEU A 120 -2.51 5.10 7.78
C LEU A 120 -3.31 3.86 8.19
N ARG A 121 -4.33 3.48 7.40
CA ARG A 121 -5.12 2.26 7.64
C ARG A 121 -4.25 1.00 7.61
N MET A 122 -3.44 0.85 6.56
CA MET A 122 -2.53 -0.30 6.44
C MET A 122 -1.47 -0.32 7.55
N ALA A 123 -1.04 0.84 8.01
CA ALA A 123 -0.08 0.98 9.11
C ALA A 123 -0.69 0.69 10.49
N SER A 124 -1.98 0.97 10.70
CA SER A 124 -2.68 0.70 11.96
C SER A 124 -3.20 -0.74 12.07
N GLY A 125 -3.40 -1.42 10.93
CA GLY A 125 -3.78 -2.83 10.85
C GLY A 125 -2.75 -3.83 11.40
N VAL A 126 -3.08 -5.11 11.38
CA VAL A 126 -2.25 -6.24 11.84
C VAL A 126 -1.88 -7.24 10.75
N THR A 127 -2.45 -7.11 9.54
CA THR A 127 -2.18 -8.04 8.43
C THR A 127 -0.75 -7.90 7.90
N LEU A 128 -0.23 -6.67 7.88
CA LEU A 128 1.15 -6.42 7.42
C LEU A 128 2.16 -6.68 8.54
N PRO A 129 3.36 -7.22 8.21
CA PRO A 129 4.45 -7.35 9.17
C PRO A 129 4.79 -6.00 9.81
N GLU A 130 5.19 -6.02 11.09
CA GLU A 130 5.50 -4.81 11.88
C GLU A 130 6.48 -3.85 11.19
N HIS A 131 7.59 -4.36 10.67
CA HIS A 131 8.57 -3.53 9.95
C HIS A 131 8.00 -2.83 8.71
N VAL A 132 7.01 -3.41 8.03
CA VAL A 132 6.33 -2.76 6.90
C VAL A 132 5.41 -1.67 7.42
N ARG A 133 4.65 -1.95 8.48
CA ARG A 133 3.77 -0.97 9.12
C ARG A 133 4.56 0.25 9.60
N ASP A 134 5.70 0.05 10.24
CA ASP A 134 6.55 1.15 10.72
C ASP A 134 7.11 1.99 9.57
N GLU A 135 7.53 1.37 8.47
CA GLU A 135 7.97 2.10 7.28
C GLU A 135 6.81 2.94 6.68
N LEU A 136 5.58 2.40 6.63
CA LEU A 136 4.41 3.15 6.16
C LEU A 136 4.10 4.33 7.08
N ARG A 137 4.16 4.17 8.41
CA ARG A 137 4.00 5.29 9.38
C ARG A 137 5.05 6.36 9.14
N GLU A 138 6.30 5.94 8.94
CA GLU A 138 7.41 6.85 8.72
C GLU A 138 7.30 7.59 7.39
N MET A 139 6.78 6.96 6.34
CA MET A 139 6.46 7.64 5.08
C MET A 139 5.40 8.72 5.28
N VAL A 140 4.30 8.41 5.98
CA VAL A 140 3.25 9.40 6.26
C VAL A 140 3.82 10.59 7.04
N LYS A 141 4.60 10.34 8.10
CA LYS A 141 5.27 11.41 8.88
C LYS A 141 6.16 12.31 8.01
N ARG A 142 6.98 11.70 7.15
CA ARG A 142 7.86 12.42 6.22
C ARG A 142 7.05 13.28 5.23
N THR A 143 5.97 12.74 4.68
CA THR A 143 5.08 13.47 3.78
C THR A 143 4.41 14.65 4.49
N ASP A 144 3.85 14.42 5.68
CA ASP A 144 3.15 15.46 6.44
C ASP A 144 4.09 16.62 6.82
N THR A 145 5.34 16.31 7.17
CA THR A 145 6.35 17.33 7.53
C THR A 145 6.77 18.17 6.32
N ARG A 146 6.76 17.61 5.10
CA ARG A 146 7.12 18.33 3.86
C ARG A 146 5.99 19.22 3.33
N CYS A 147 4.76 18.99 3.77
CA CYS A 147 3.57 19.75 3.36
C CYS A 147 3.20 20.88 4.33
N GLN A 148 3.96 21.07 5.41
CA GLN A 148 3.89 22.23 6.31
C GLN A 148 4.79 23.35 5.80
#